data_AF-A0A8H8XNE8-F1
#
_entry.id   AF-A0A8H8XNE8-F1
#
_cell.length_a   1.000
_cell.length_b   1.000
_cell.length_c   1.000
_cell.angle_alpha   90.00
_cell.angle_beta   90.00
_cell.angle_gamma   90.00
#
_symmetry.space_group_name_H-M   'P 1'
#
loop_
_entity.id
_entity.type
_entity.pdbx_description
1 polymer ?
#
loop_
_entity_poly.entity_id
_entity_poly.type
_entity_poly.pdbx_seq_one_letter_code
_entity_poly.pdbx_strand_id
1 'polypeptide(L)' 'MKQLKKSEMTALALLAVVAVIWLAIASLNWLQCGWYGHQTKRDTRYAAFVGCMVKIDDHWVPRNELRTAQ' A
#
# COMPACT_ATOMS: atom_id res chain seq x y z
N MET A 1 -22.60 33.32 6.50
CA MET A 1 -21.42 33.09 5.63
C MET A 1 -20.16 32.60 6.36
N LYS A 2 -19.78 33.11 7.55
CA LYS A 2 -18.57 32.63 8.28
C LYS A 2 -18.62 31.16 8.71
N GLN A 3 -19.80 30.63 9.06
CA GLN A 3 -19.96 29.24 9.49
C GLN A 3 -19.81 28.23 8.33
N LEU A 4 -20.20 28.62 7.10
CA LEU A 4 -20.07 27.75 5.91
C LEU A 4 -18.58 27.49 5.58
N LYS A 5 -17.76 28.54 5.55
CA LYS A 5 -16.31 28.44 5.30
C LYS A 5 -15.54 27.63 6.35
N LYS A 6 -15.99 27.68 7.61
CA LYS A 6 -15.35 26.92 8.70
C LYS A 6 -15.58 25.41 8.54
N SER A 7 -16.79 25.01 8.11
CA SER A 7 -17.13 23.61 7.84
C SER A 7 -16.35 23.03 6.65
N GLU A 8 -16.14 23.83 5.60
CA GLU A 8 -15.36 23.43 4.42
C GLU A 8 -13.87 23.24 4.76
N MET A 9 -13.28 24.15 5.55
CA MET A 9 -11.90 23.99 6.03
C MET A 9 -11.73 22.77 6.93
N THR A 10 -12.69 22.48 7.81
CA THR A 10 -12.62 21.26 8.62
C THR A 10 -12.73 20.00 7.77
N ALA A 11 -13.58 19.99 6.74
CA ALA A 11 -13.69 18.87 5.82
C ALA A 11 -12.39 18.65 5.02
N LEU A 12 -11.80 19.72 4.50
CA LEU A 12 -10.50 19.68 3.82
C LEU A 12 -9.38 19.18 4.75
N ALA A 13 -9.34 19.64 5.99
CA ALA A 13 -8.35 19.19 6.97
C ALA A 13 -8.49 17.68 7.26
N LEU A 14 -9.72 17.19 7.43
CA LEU A 14 -9.98 15.76 7.63
C LEU A 14 -9.58 14.93 6.40
N LEU A 15 -9.93 15.38 5.20
CA LEU A 15 -9.52 14.72 3.96
C LEU A 15 -8.01 14.66 3.81
N ALA A 16 -7.29 15.72 4.17
CA ALA A 16 -5.83 15.76 4.16
C ALA A 16 -5.24 14.73 5.13
N VAL A 17 -5.79 14.62 6.34
CA VAL A 17 -5.35 13.61 7.33
C VAL A 17 -5.57 12.19 6.80
N VAL A 18 -6.75 11.91 6.24
CA VAL A 18 -7.06 10.60 5.64
C VAL A 18 -6.09 10.26 4.50
N ALA A 19 -5.79 11.23 3.63
CA ALA A 19 -4.86 11.04 2.53
C ALA A 19 -3.43 10.73 3.03
N VAL A 20 -2.96 11.44 4.07
CA VAL A 20 -1.64 11.19 4.68
C VAL A 20 -1.59 9.79 5.28
N ILE A 21 -2.62 9.37 6.03
CA ILE A 21 -2.70 8.03 6.61
C ILE A 21 -2.67 6.97 5.50
N TRP A 22 -3.44 7.18 4.43
CA TRP A 22 -3.49 6.24 3.30
C TRP A 22 -2.12 6.09 2.61
N LEU A 23 -1.42 7.20 2.38
CA LEU A 23 -0.05 7.19 1.83
C LEU A 23 0.95 6.51 2.76
N ALA A 24 0.83 6.71 4.08
CA ALA A 24 1.67 6.04 5.07
C ALA A 24 1.47 4.51 5.04
N ILE A 25 0.22 4.06 4.95
CA ILE A 25 -0.10 2.62 4.84
C ILE A 25 0.44 2.05 3.51
N ALA A 26 0.25 2.77 2.39
CA ALA A 26 0.74 2.32 1.09
C ALA A 26 2.28 2.19 1.06
N SER A 27 2.99 3.16 1.64
CA SER A 27 4.46 3.15 1.71
C SER A 27 5.00 2.06 2.64
N LEU A 28 4.32 1.77 3.77
CA LEU A 28 4.67 0.62 4.61
C LEU A 28 4.51 -0.71 3.88
N ASN A 29 3.41 -0.89 3.13
CA ASN A 29 3.21 -2.12 2.34
C ASN A 29 4.26 -2.28 1.24
N TRP A 30 4.63 -1.19 0.57
CA TRP A 30 5.72 -1.18 -0.41
C TRP A 30 7.06 -1.61 0.22
N LEU A 31 7.40 -1.01 1.37
CA LEU A 31 8.62 -1.33 2.10
C LEU A 31 8.65 -2.79 2.55
N GLN A 32 7.55 -3.28 3.13
CA GLN A 32 7.41 -4.68 3.54
C GLN A 32 7.56 -5.65 2.37
N CYS A 33 7.11 -5.27 1.17
CA CYS A 33 7.29 -6.09 -0.03
C CYS A 33 8.76 -6.20 -0.43
N GLY A 34 9.47 -5.08 -0.49
CA GLY A 34 10.92 -5.08 -0.77
C GLY A 34 11.72 -5.83 0.29
N TRP A 35 11.36 -5.66 1.56
CA TRP A 35 11.99 -6.38 2.67
C TRP A 35 11.79 -7.90 2.57
N TYR A 36 10.57 -8.33 2.20
CA TYR A 36 10.29 -9.74 1.96
C TYR A 36 11.16 -10.34 0.85
N GLY A 37 11.32 -9.62 -0.27
CA GLY A 37 12.21 -10.04 -1.36
C GLY A 37 13.66 -10.15 -0.91
N HIS A 38 14.13 -9.18 -0.14
CA HIS A 38 15.48 -9.19 0.43
C HIS A 38 15.73 -10.40 1.34
N GLN A 39 14.79 -10.70 2.25
CA GLN A 39 14.95 -11.84 3.17
C GLN A 39 14.84 -13.20 2.48
N THR A 40 13.92 -13.33 1.52
CA THR A 40 13.63 -14.62 0.87
C THR A 40 14.48 -14.86 -0.38
N LYS A 41 15.33 -13.90 -0.78
CA LYS A 41 16.08 -13.90 -2.04
C LYS A 41 15.16 -14.11 -3.25
N ARG A 42 13.97 -13.51 -3.21
CA ARG A 42 12.97 -13.57 -4.30
C ARG A 42 12.83 -12.22 -4.95
N ASP A 43 12.59 -12.22 -6.26
CA ASP A 43 12.23 -11.01 -6.97
C ASP A 43 10.82 -10.59 -6.55
N THR A 44 10.68 -9.34 -6.11
CA THR A 44 9.42 -8.78 -5.62
C THR A 44 9.11 -7.46 -6.29
N ARG A 45 7.83 -7.18 -6.46
CA ARG A 45 7.34 -5.87 -6.89
C ARG A 45 6.01 -5.56 -6.21
N TYR A 46 5.76 -4.28 -6.00
CA TYR A 46 4.52 -3.80 -5.41
C TYR A 46 3.61 -3.19 -6.49
N ALA A 47 2.33 -3.57 -6.51
CA ALA A 47 1.30 -2.87 -7.28
C ALA A 47 0.24 -2.30 -6.35
N ALA A 48 -0.20 -1.06 -6.61
CA ALA A 48 -1.05 -0.29 -5.70
C ALA A 48 -2.36 -0.98 -5.28
N PHE A 49 -2.96 -1.82 -6.14
CA PHE A 49 -4.24 -2.49 -5.88
C PHE A 49 -4.13 -3.99 -5.60
N VAL A 50 -3.00 -4.61 -5.94
CA VAL A 50 -2.77 -6.06 -5.75
C VAL A 50 -1.92 -6.32 -4.49
N GLY A 51 -1.09 -5.35 -4.11
CA GLY A 51 -0.13 -5.46 -3.02
C GLY A 51 1.19 -6.05 -3.49
N CYS A 52 1.81 -6.85 -2.62
CA CYS A 52 3.12 -7.45 -2.89
C CYS A 52 3.00 -8.66 -3.82
N MET A 53 3.69 -8.60 -4.95
CA MET A 53 3.85 -9.70 -5.90
C MET A 53 5.27 -10.24 -5.84
N VAL A 54 5.40 -11.53 -6.08
CA VAL A 54 6.66 -12.26 -6.09
C VAL A 54 6.78 -12.96 -7.43
N LYS A 55 7.98 -12.98 -8.01
CA LYS A 55 8.25 -13.71 -9.23
C LYS A 55 8.40 -15.20 -8.90
N ILE A 56 7.59 -16.03 -9.53
CA ILE A 56 7.74 -17.49 -9.54
C ILE A 56 7.82 -17.92 -11.00
N ASP A 57 8.88 -18.66 -11.33
CA ASP A 57 9.26 -18.99 -12.70
C ASP A 57 9.33 -17.73 -13.57
N ASP A 58 8.31 -17.48 -14.40
CA ASP A 58 8.21 -16.27 -15.22
C ASP A 58 6.89 -15.49 -15.03
N HIS A 59 6.18 -15.77 -13.95
CA HIS A 59 4.90 -15.12 -13.61
C HIS A 59 4.98 -14.37 -12.28
N TRP A 60 4.17 -13.31 -12.18
CA TRP A 60 4.03 -12.55 -10.95
C TRP A 60 2.82 -13.03 -10.17
N VAL A 61 3.07 -13.62 -9.01
CA VAL A 61 2.04 -14.20 -8.15
C VAL A 61 1.88 -13.33 -6.90
N PRO A 62 0.66 -12.98 -6.48
CA PRO A 62 0.46 -12.25 -5.24
C PRO A 62 0.99 -13.07 -4.05
N ARG A 63 1.71 -12.41 -3.13
CA ARG A 63 2.31 -13.06 -1.96
C ARG A 63 1.28 -13.84 -1.14
N ASN A 64 0.03 -13.39 -1.11
CA ASN A 64 -1.05 -14.04 -0.37
C ASN A 64 -1.41 -15.43 -0.93
N GLU A 65 -1.30 -15.61 -2.25
CA GLU A 65 -1.54 -16.89 -2.94
C GLU A 65 -0.37 -17.87 -2.79
N LEU A 66 0.82 -17.38 -2.44
CA LEU A 66 1.97 -18.25 -2.17
C LEU A 66 1.84 -19.03 -0.87
N ARG A 67 1.05 -18.50 0.08
CA ARG A 67 0.87 -19.13 1.39
C ARG A 67 -0.05 -20.34 1.34
N THR A 68 -0.91 -20.44 0.31
CA THR A 68 -1.82 -21.57 0.10
C THR A 68 -1.22 -22.65 -0.80
N ALA A 69 -0.12 -22.36 -1.50
CA ALA A 69 0.59 -23.28 -2.38
C ALA A 69 1.77 -24.03 -1.70
N GLN A 70 1.97 -23.80 -0.40
CA GLN A 70 3.06 -24.38 0.40
C GLN A 70 2.60 -25.56 1.24
#